data_AF-A0AAN7Y2A1-F1
#
_entry.id   AF-A0AAN7Y2A1-F1
#
_cell.length_a   1.000
_cell.length_b   1.000
_cell.length_c   1.000
_cell.angle_alpha   90.00
_cell.angle_beta   90.00
_cell.angle_gamma   90.00
#
_symmetry.space_group_name_H-M   'P 1'
#
loop_
_entity.id
_entity.type
_entity.pdbx_description
1 polymer ?
#
loop_
_entity_poly.entity_id
_entity_poly.type
_entity_poly.pdbx_seq_one_letter_code
_entity_poly.pdbx_strand_id
1 'polypeptide(L)'
;MVISWVYSVAMMIQHIVAEKEHRLKEVMKMMGLNNAVHWVAWFITGFVQLSISVTALTVILKYGRVLLHSDPFIIWLFLTIYAVATIMFCFLVSVIYSKAKLASACGGIIYFLSYVPYMYVAIREEVAHDKITAFEKCIASLMSTTAFGLGSKYFALYEVAGVGIQWRTISQSPVEGDDFNLGLSMMMLIIDAGVYGVLTWYIEAVHPGMYGLPRPWYFPLQRSYWSGSGRVETWDWPWCGGGAARLSVMEEDQACAMDQRRSGME
;
A
#
# COMPACT_ATOMS: atom_id res chain seq x y z
N MET A 1 -1.51 19.26 0.75
CA MET A 1 -2.12 17.92 0.65
C MET A 1 -1.38 16.87 1.47
N VAL A 2 -0.06 16.71 1.29
CA VAL A 2 0.74 15.75 2.08
C VAL A 2 0.57 16.00 3.59
N ILE A 3 0.83 17.23 4.06
CA ILE A 3 0.69 17.60 5.48
C ILE A 3 -0.73 17.38 6.01
N SER A 4 -1.76 17.79 5.26
CA SER A 4 -3.17 17.62 5.68
C SER A 4 -3.57 16.15 5.81
N TRP A 5 -3.00 15.28 4.98
CA TRP A 5 -3.33 13.85 4.99
C TRP A 5 -2.54 13.05 6.02
N VAL A 6 -1.53 13.62 6.68
CA VAL A 6 -0.80 12.95 7.78
C VAL A 6 -1.78 12.44 8.85
N TYR A 7 -2.74 13.27 9.25
CA TYR A 7 -3.77 12.87 10.22
C TYR A 7 -4.65 11.74 9.70
N SER A 8 -5.14 11.85 8.46
CA SER A 8 -6.00 10.82 7.85
C SER A 8 -5.26 9.48 7.72
N VAL A 9 -3.98 9.51 7.34
CA VAL A 9 -3.11 8.34 7.23
C VAL A 9 -2.88 7.71 8.60
N ALA A 10 -2.52 8.50 9.60
CA ALA A 10 -2.28 8.01 10.96
C ALA A 10 -3.54 7.34 11.55
N MET A 11 -4.71 7.97 11.38
CA MET A 11 -5.99 7.40 11.83
C MET A 11 -6.34 6.12 11.07
N MET A 12 -6.16 6.07 9.74
CA MET A 12 -6.43 4.86 8.97
C MET A 12 -5.56 3.69 9.43
N ILE A 13 -4.25 3.92 9.62
CA ILE A 13 -3.33 2.91 10.18
C ILE A 13 -3.78 2.49 11.59
N GLN A 14 -4.16 3.45 12.43
CA GLN A 14 -4.65 3.17 13.78
C GLN A 14 -5.87 2.27 13.78
N HIS A 15 -6.86 2.55 12.92
CA HIS A 15 -8.10 1.77 12.85
C HIS A 15 -7.83 0.33 12.39
N ILE A 16 -7.00 0.15 11.36
CA ILE A 16 -6.63 -1.19 10.86
C ILE A 16 -5.87 -1.97 11.93
N VAL A 17 -4.89 -1.35 12.59
CA VAL A 17 -4.09 -2.02 13.63
C VAL A 17 -4.89 -2.24 14.91
N ALA A 18 -5.85 -1.36 15.24
CA ALA A 18 -6.76 -1.57 16.37
C ALA A 18 -7.65 -2.78 16.14
N GLU A 19 -8.18 -2.95 14.93
CA GLU A 19 -8.97 -4.13 14.59
C GLU A 19 -8.15 -5.43 14.66
N LYS A 20 -6.88 -5.37 14.22
CA LYS A 20 -5.90 -6.44 14.39
C LYS A 20 -5.59 -6.71 15.87
N GLU A 21 -5.42 -5.68 16.69
CA GLU A 21 -5.12 -5.78 18.13
C GLU A 21 -6.29 -6.40 18.92
N HIS A 22 -7.52 -6.06 18.57
CA HIS A 22 -8.74 -6.65 19.13
C HIS A 22 -9.09 -8.02 18.55
N ARG A 23 -8.29 -8.56 17.63
CA ARG A 23 -8.45 -9.87 16.97
C ARG A 23 -9.76 -10.03 16.21
N LEU A 24 -10.42 -8.94 15.83
CA LEU A 24 -11.67 -8.98 15.08
C LEU A 24 -11.47 -9.65 13.72
N LYS A 25 -10.28 -9.50 13.14
CA LYS A 25 -9.85 -10.21 11.92
C LYS A 25 -9.84 -11.74 12.07
N GLU A 26 -9.44 -12.25 13.23
CA GLU A 26 -9.43 -13.69 13.52
C GLU A 26 -10.86 -14.21 13.72
N VAL A 27 -11.71 -13.43 14.39
CA VAL A 27 -13.14 -13.75 14.55
C VAL A 27 -13.83 -13.86 13.19
N MET A 28 -13.58 -12.93 12.27
CA MET A 28 -14.13 -12.99 10.90
C MET A 28 -13.64 -14.21 10.13
N LYS A 29 -12.38 -14.64 10.35
CA LYS A 29 -11.83 -15.85 9.74
C LYS A 29 -12.49 -17.12 10.30
N MET A 30 -12.80 -17.15 11.60
CA MET A 30 -13.55 -18.25 12.23
C MET A 30 -15.00 -18.34 11.72
N MET A 31 -15.55 -17.23 11.23
CA MET A 31 -16.86 -17.18 10.55
C MET A 31 -16.79 -17.60 9.06
N GLY A 32 -15.63 -18.03 8.56
CA GLY A 32 -15.45 -18.53 7.19
C GLY A 32 -15.16 -17.46 6.13
N LEU A 33 -14.87 -16.23 6.54
CA LEU A 33 -14.59 -15.15 5.59
C LEU A 33 -13.13 -15.16 5.10
N ASN A 34 -12.94 -14.99 3.80
CA ASN A 34 -11.61 -14.88 3.21
C ASN A 34 -10.93 -13.56 3.63
N ASN A 35 -9.66 -13.63 3.97
CA ASN A 35 -8.81 -12.49 4.35
C ASN A 35 -8.81 -11.36 3.32
N ALA A 36 -8.93 -11.71 2.02
CA ALA A 36 -9.03 -10.73 0.95
C ALA A 36 -10.21 -9.76 1.13
N VAL A 37 -11.35 -10.23 1.65
CA VAL A 37 -12.55 -9.40 1.84
C VAL A 37 -12.31 -8.30 2.86
N HIS A 38 -11.53 -8.60 3.90
CA HIS A 38 -11.19 -7.63 4.94
C HIS A 38 -10.34 -6.48 4.38
N TRP A 39 -9.32 -6.80 3.57
CA TRP A 39 -8.51 -5.78 2.91
C TRP A 39 -9.30 -4.98 1.88
N VAL A 40 -10.20 -5.62 1.14
CA VAL A 40 -11.09 -4.95 0.20
C VAL A 40 -12.05 -4.00 0.94
N ALA A 41 -12.58 -4.40 2.11
CA ALA A 41 -13.43 -3.53 2.92
C ALA A 41 -12.67 -2.27 3.37
N TRP A 42 -11.47 -2.43 3.93
CA TRP A 42 -10.61 -1.30 4.30
C TRP A 42 -10.20 -0.45 3.10
N PHE A 43 -10.02 -1.06 1.92
CA PHE A 43 -9.69 -0.34 0.71
C PHE A 43 -10.86 0.52 0.24
N ILE A 44 -12.07 -0.03 0.23
CA ILE A 44 -13.28 0.69 -0.18
C ILE A 44 -13.56 1.84 0.79
N THR A 45 -13.50 1.61 2.10
CA THR A 45 -13.75 2.68 3.09
C THR A 45 -12.72 3.80 2.99
N GLY A 46 -11.43 3.45 2.89
CA GLY A 46 -10.34 4.41 2.68
C GLY A 46 -10.47 5.17 1.36
N PHE A 47 -10.82 4.46 0.27
CA PHE A 47 -10.99 5.05 -1.05
C PHE A 47 -12.16 6.04 -1.08
N VAL A 48 -13.32 5.69 -0.50
CA VAL A 48 -14.46 6.61 -0.39
C VAL A 48 -14.06 7.85 0.42
N GLN A 49 -13.43 7.68 1.58
CA GLN A 49 -13.00 8.80 2.43
C GLN A 49 -12.02 9.76 1.71
N LEU A 50 -10.99 9.22 1.06
CA LEU A 50 -10.00 10.05 0.37
C LEU A 50 -10.53 10.63 -0.96
N SER A 51 -11.40 9.92 -1.67
CA SER A 51 -12.00 10.40 -2.93
C SER A 51 -12.86 11.65 -2.72
N ILE A 52 -13.58 11.76 -1.60
CA ILE A 52 -14.33 12.97 -1.23
C ILE A 52 -13.37 14.15 -1.04
N SER A 53 -12.22 13.91 -0.39
CA SER A 53 -11.20 14.94 -0.20
C SER A 53 -10.54 15.36 -1.53
N VAL A 54 -10.27 14.40 -2.42
CA VAL A 54 -9.68 14.63 -3.75
C VAL A 54 -10.63 15.41 -4.66
N THR A 55 -11.91 15.04 -4.70
CA THR A 55 -12.92 15.75 -5.50
C THR A 55 -13.08 17.18 -5.02
N ALA A 56 -13.19 17.41 -3.71
CA ALA A 56 -13.25 18.76 -3.13
C ALA A 56 -12.01 19.59 -3.50
N LEU A 57 -10.80 19.01 -3.37
CA LEU A 57 -9.56 19.71 -3.73
C LEU A 57 -9.49 20.05 -5.23
N THR A 58 -9.93 19.14 -6.10
CA THR A 58 -9.96 19.38 -7.56
C THR A 58 -10.87 20.57 -7.90
N VAL A 59 -12.05 20.62 -7.29
CA VAL A 59 -13.00 21.75 -7.43
C VAL A 59 -12.33 23.03 -6.97
N ILE A 60 -11.70 23.05 -5.79
CA ILE A 60 -11.01 24.23 -5.27
C ILE A 60 -9.87 24.67 -6.19
N LEU A 61 -9.07 23.77 -6.75
CA LEU A 61 -7.97 24.12 -7.64
C LEU A 61 -8.44 24.72 -8.97
N LYS A 62 -9.54 24.20 -9.53
CA LYS A 62 -10.10 24.69 -10.80
C LYS A 62 -10.84 26.02 -10.62
N TYR A 63 -11.74 26.10 -9.64
CA TYR A 63 -12.54 27.31 -9.40
C TYR A 63 -11.78 28.39 -8.63
N GLY A 64 -10.77 28.01 -7.84
CA GLY A 64 -9.84 28.92 -7.17
C GLY A 64 -8.81 29.57 -8.11
N ARG A 65 -8.91 29.33 -9.42
CA ARG A 65 -8.04 29.91 -10.46
C ARG A 65 -6.54 29.62 -10.28
N VAL A 66 -6.21 28.51 -9.62
CA VAL A 66 -4.82 28.07 -9.42
C VAL A 66 -4.31 27.30 -10.64
N LEU A 67 -5.13 26.41 -11.20
CA LEU A 67 -4.85 25.61 -12.40
C LEU A 67 -5.93 25.91 -13.46
N LEU A 68 -5.82 27.06 -14.12
CA LEU A 68 -6.80 27.58 -15.06
C LEU A 68 -6.76 26.84 -16.40
N HIS A 69 -5.55 26.63 -16.93
CA HIS A 69 -5.32 26.11 -18.28
C HIS A 69 -5.39 24.58 -18.33
N SER A 70 -5.13 23.93 -17.20
CA SER A 70 -5.10 22.47 -17.09
C SER A 70 -6.50 21.82 -17.09
N ASP A 71 -6.60 20.64 -17.69
CA ASP A 71 -7.84 19.85 -17.75
C ASP A 71 -8.23 19.31 -16.35
N PRO A 72 -9.45 19.59 -15.84
CA PRO A 72 -9.84 19.22 -14.49
C PRO A 72 -9.89 17.70 -14.27
N PHE A 73 -10.18 16.93 -15.32
CA PHE A 73 -10.21 15.48 -15.26
C PHE A 73 -8.80 14.88 -15.03
N ILE A 74 -7.76 15.46 -15.63
CA ILE A 74 -6.38 14.97 -15.45
C ILE A 74 -5.91 15.25 -14.02
N ILE A 75 -6.24 16.45 -13.49
CA ILE A 75 -5.96 16.80 -12.09
C ILE A 75 -6.64 15.79 -11.15
N TRP A 76 -7.93 15.53 -11.37
CA TRP A 76 -8.69 14.57 -10.57
C TRP A 76 -8.10 13.16 -10.64
N LEU A 77 -7.73 12.70 -11.84
CA LEU A 77 -7.14 11.38 -12.07
C LEU A 77 -5.80 11.23 -11.34
N PHE A 78 -4.90 12.22 -11.46
CA PHE A 78 -3.61 12.23 -10.78
C PHE A 78 -3.76 12.17 -9.25
N LEU A 79 -4.64 13.01 -8.69
CA LEU A 79 -4.92 13.02 -7.25
C LEU A 79 -5.55 11.71 -6.76
N THR A 80 -6.39 11.08 -7.58
CA THR A 80 -7.04 9.80 -7.26
C THR A 80 -6.03 8.65 -7.26
N ILE A 81 -5.11 8.60 -8.24
CA ILE A 81 -4.02 7.61 -8.27
C ILE A 81 -3.13 7.78 -7.03
N TYR A 82 -2.80 9.02 -6.66
CA TYR A 82 -2.06 9.27 -5.42
C TYR A 82 -2.83 8.81 -4.17
N ALA A 83 -4.14 9.00 -4.11
CA ALA A 83 -4.96 8.48 -3.01
C ALA A 83 -4.88 6.96 -2.90
N VAL A 84 -4.98 6.25 -4.03
CA VAL A 84 -4.84 4.78 -4.09
C VAL A 84 -3.46 4.33 -3.60
N ALA A 85 -2.38 4.97 -4.08
CA ALA A 85 -1.02 4.67 -3.63
C ALA A 85 -0.83 4.94 -2.12
N THR A 86 -1.45 6.00 -1.60
CA THR A 86 -1.42 6.33 -0.17
C THR A 86 -2.15 5.29 0.68
N ILE A 87 -3.29 4.76 0.20
CA ILE A 87 -4.01 3.67 0.90
C ILE A 87 -3.14 2.42 0.97
N MET A 88 -2.53 2.01 -0.15
CA MET A 88 -1.65 0.83 -0.18
C MET A 88 -0.43 1.01 0.72
N PHE A 89 0.13 2.22 0.77
CA PHE A 89 1.21 2.55 1.70
C PHE A 89 0.77 2.37 3.17
N CYS A 90 -0.43 2.83 3.53
CA CYS A 90 -0.96 2.63 4.89
C CYS A 90 -1.17 1.16 5.21
N PHE A 91 -1.59 0.34 4.25
CA PHE A 91 -1.71 -1.10 4.43
C PHE A 91 -0.36 -1.75 4.71
N LEU A 92 0.66 -1.42 3.93
CA LEU A 92 2.03 -1.88 4.16
C LEU A 92 2.50 -1.58 5.59
N VAL A 93 2.35 -0.33 6.03
CA VAL A 93 2.76 0.08 7.39
C VAL A 93 1.92 -0.63 8.46
N SER A 94 0.61 -0.80 8.25
CA SER A 94 -0.28 -1.46 9.21
C SER A 94 0.07 -2.93 9.49
N VAL A 95 0.61 -3.66 8.50
CA VAL A 95 0.95 -5.08 8.67
C VAL A 95 2.18 -5.24 9.58
N ILE A 96 3.14 -4.30 9.52
CA ILE A 96 4.39 -4.35 10.28
C ILE A 96 4.15 -4.14 11.80
N TYR A 97 3.14 -3.35 12.16
CA TYR A 97 2.84 -3.05 13.55
C TYR A 97 1.75 -3.96 14.15
N SER A 98 1.82 -4.12 15.47
CA SER A 98 0.85 -4.92 16.25
C SER A 98 0.10 -4.12 17.32
N LYS A 99 0.52 -2.87 17.58
CA LYS A 99 -0.07 -1.98 18.61
C LYS A 99 -0.60 -0.71 17.97
N ALA A 100 -1.89 -0.41 18.16
CA ALA A 100 -2.57 0.64 17.38
C ALA A 100 -2.03 2.05 17.64
N LYS A 101 -1.83 2.42 18.92
CA LYS A 101 -1.34 3.77 19.28
C LYS A 101 0.08 4.02 18.79
N LEU A 102 0.95 3.00 18.88
CA LEU A 102 2.31 3.06 18.36
C LEU A 102 2.32 3.15 16.83
N ALA A 103 1.50 2.33 16.16
CA ALA A 103 1.38 2.34 14.71
C ALA A 103 0.89 3.69 14.16
N SER A 104 -0.05 4.34 14.85
CA SER A 104 -0.56 5.67 14.49
C SER A 104 0.55 6.73 14.53
N ALA A 105 1.28 6.80 15.66
CA ALA A 105 2.37 7.76 15.84
C ALA A 105 3.51 7.51 14.85
N CYS A 106 3.99 6.27 14.75
CA CYS A 106 5.05 5.90 13.82
C CYS A 106 4.61 6.04 12.36
N GLY A 107 3.39 5.66 12.01
CA GLY A 107 2.87 5.72 10.65
C GLY A 107 2.80 7.15 10.11
N GLY A 108 2.36 8.11 10.93
CA GLY A 108 2.41 9.53 10.58
C GLY A 108 3.84 10.04 10.36
N ILE A 109 4.79 9.62 11.21
CA ILE A 109 6.21 9.98 11.07
C ILE A 109 6.81 9.38 9.80
N ILE A 110 6.57 8.11 9.52
CA ILE A 110 7.07 7.43 8.30
C ILE A 110 6.51 8.14 7.07
N TYR A 111 5.22 8.44 7.04
CA TYR A 111 4.60 9.17 5.93
C TYR A 111 5.22 10.57 5.72
N PHE A 112 5.54 11.27 6.82
CA PHE A 112 6.26 12.54 6.74
C PHE A 112 7.70 12.38 6.22
N LEU A 113 8.42 11.35 6.69
CA LEU A 113 9.77 11.02 6.23
C LEU A 113 9.80 10.64 4.75
N SER A 114 8.78 9.96 4.23
CA SER A 114 8.65 9.63 2.80
C SER A 114 8.60 10.86 1.90
N TYR A 115 8.29 12.06 2.42
CA TYR A 115 8.30 13.33 1.68
C TYR A 115 9.70 13.98 1.63
N VAL A 116 10.63 13.60 2.52
CA VAL A 116 11.99 14.17 2.57
C VAL A 116 12.79 13.99 1.27
N PRO A 117 12.73 12.83 0.57
CA PRO A 117 13.43 12.67 -0.71
C PRO A 117 13.02 13.71 -1.76
N TYR A 118 11.72 14.07 -1.82
CA TYR A 118 11.26 15.16 -2.68
C TYR A 118 11.90 16.50 -2.33
N MET A 119 11.94 16.86 -1.04
CA MET A 119 12.58 18.10 -0.59
C MET A 119 14.05 18.15 -0.99
N TYR A 120 14.76 17.03 -0.88
CA TYR A 120 16.16 16.95 -1.31
C TYR A 120 16.33 17.17 -2.82
N VAL A 121 15.51 16.50 -3.64
CA VAL A 121 15.52 16.65 -5.10
C VAL A 121 15.17 18.08 -5.51
N ALA A 122 14.15 18.68 -4.89
CA ALA A 122 13.73 20.05 -5.15
C ALA A 122 14.85 21.06 -4.84
N ILE A 123 15.50 20.94 -3.68
CA ILE A 123 16.61 21.83 -3.28
C ILE A 123 17.80 21.70 -4.23
N ARG A 124 18.19 20.47 -4.61
CA ARG A 124 19.32 20.26 -5.54
C ARG A 124 19.04 20.86 -6.91
N GLU A 125 17.81 20.72 -7.42
CA GLU A 125 17.43 21.26 -8.72
C GLU A 125 17.33 22.80 -8.71
N GLU A 126 16.80 23.39 -7.63
CA GLU A 126 16.61 24.85 -7.52
C GLU A 126 17.86 25.63 -7.10
N VAL A 127 18.69 25.08 -6.20
CA VAL A 127 19.82 25.80 -5.60
C VAL A 127 21.14 25.49 -6.31
N ALA A 128 21.37 24.24 -6.69
CA ALA A 128 22.64 23.83 -7.28
C ALA A 128 22.64 23.86 -8.82
N HIS A 129 21.47 24.06 -9.46
CA HIS A 129 21.28 23.94 -10.91
C HIS A 129 21.90 22.66 -11.51
N ASP A 130 21.99 21.60 -10.69
CA ASP A 130 22.50 20.30 -11.11
C ASP A 130 21.43 19.60 -11.95
N LYS A 131 21.84 19.06 -13.09
CA LYS A 131 20.99 18.18 -13.90
C LYS A 131 20.88 16.81 -13.21
N ILE A 132 19.86 16.65 -12.39
CA ILE A 132 19.49 15.34 -11.81
C ILE A 132 18.96 14.47 -12.94
N THR A 133 19.55 13.28 -13.11
CA THR A 133 19.12 12.34 -14.15
C THR A 133 17.70 11.85 -13.88
N ALA A 134 16.93 11.58 -14.94
CA ALA A 134 15.58 11.05 -14.80
C ALA A 134 15.53 9.73 -14.01
N PHE A 135 16.60 8.93 -14.06
CA PHE A 135 16.74 7.70 -13.28
C PHE A 135 16.78 7.95 -11.76
N GLU A 136 17.49 8.99 -11.32
CA GLU A 136 17.51 9.38 -9.90
C GLU A 136 16.13 9.87 -9.44
N LYS A 137 15.42 10.62 -10.30
CA LYS A 137 14.03 11.04 -10.03
C LYS A 137 13.09 9.83 -9.95
N CYS A 138 13.25 8.85 -10.84
CA CYS A 138 12.50 7.58 -10.82
C CYS A 138 12.73 6.80 -9.52
N ILE A 139 13.97 6.67 -9.06
CA ILE A 139 14.28 6.00 -7.78
C ILE A 139 13.67 6.77 -6.61
N ALA A 140 13.83 8.10 -6.57
CA ALA A 140 13.24 8.91 -5.52
C ALA A 140 11.70 8.81 -5.51
N SER A 141 11.09 8.65 -6.68
CA SER A 141 9.65 8.46 -6.84
C SER A 141 9.12 7.08 -6.44
N LEU A 142 9.96 6.13 -5.98
CA LEU A 142 9.48 4.89 -5.31
C LEU A 142 8.74 5.16 -3.99
N MET A 143 8.92 6.37 -3.43
CA MET A 143 8.10 6.87 -2.35
C MET A 143 6.93 7.66 -2.96
N SER A 144 5.70 7.19 -2.75
CA SER A 144 4.51 7.78 -3.38
C SER A 144 4.33 9.28 -3.09
N THR A 145 4.69 9.74 -1.89
CA THR A 145 4.72 11.17 -1.50
C THR A 145 5.71 11.99 -2.32
N THR A 146 6.83 11.37 -2.73
CA THR A 146 7.85 12.00 -3.57
C THR A 146 7.43 12.04 -5.03
N ALA A 147 6.86 10.95 -5.56
CA ALA A 147 6.28 10.92 -6.89
C ALA A 147 5.20 12.00 -7.06
N PHE A 148 4.34 12.17 -6.05
CA PHE A 148 3.33 13.22 -6.02
C PHE A 148 3.93 14.64 -5.96
N GLY A 149 4.94 14.85 -5.11
CA GLY A 149 5.66 16.11 -5.03
C GLY A 149 6.24 16.52 -6.39
N LEU A 150 6.97 15.61 -7.04
CA LEU A 150 7.50 15.84 -8.39
C LEU A 150 6.36 16.12 -9.38
N GLY A 151 5.34 15.26 -9.48
CA GLY A 151 4.21 15.49 -10.38
C GLY A 151 3.54 16.85 -10.16
N SER A 152 3.37 17.29 -8.91
CA SER A 152 2.79 18.60 -8.57
C SER A 152 3.68 19.78 -8.99
N LYS A 153 5.00 19.63 -8.93
CA LYS A 153 5.97 20.62 -9.47
C LYS A 153 5.77 20.77 -10.98
N TYR A 154 5.65 19.66 -11.70
CA TYR A 154 5.40 19.67 -13.14
C TYR A 154 4.02 20.28 -13.48
N PHE A 155 2.99 20.04 -12.66
CA PHE A 155 1.71 20.76 -12.78
C PHE A 155 1.88 22.28 -12.70
N ALA A 156 2.66 22.77 -11.73
CA ALA A 156 2.91 24.19 -11.57
C ALA A 156 3.70 24.78 -12.75
N LEU A 157 4.73 24.08 -13.25
CA LEU A 157 5.54 24.55 -14.38
C LEU A 157 4.72 24.70 -15.68
N TYR A 158 3.86 23.73 -15.99
CA TYR A 158 2.99 23.80 -17.16
C TYR A 158 1.95 24.92 -17.09
N GLU A 159 1.46 25.21 -15.89
CA GLU A 159 0.52 26.29 -15.67
C GLU A 159 1.19 27.66 -15.78
N VAL A 160 2.40 27.82 -15.23
CA VAL A 160 3.21 29.05 -15.36
C VAL A 160 3.60 29.31 -16.81
N ALA A 161 3.86 28.26 -17.60
CA ALA A 161 4.12 28.37 -19.04
C ALA A 161 2.88 28.72 -19.89
N GLY A 162 1.67 28.72 -19.30
CA GLY A 162 0.42 29.09 -19.98
C GLY A 162 -0.17 28.03 -20.93
N VAL A 163 0.50 26.89 -21.08
CA VAL A 163 0.00 25.76 -21.89
C VAL A 163 -1.01 24.93 -21.08
N GLY A 164 -0.76 24.78 -19.77
CA GLY A 164 -1.49 23.85 -18.91
C GLY A 164 -1.26 22.39 -19.28
N ILE A 165 -1.77 21.49 -18.45
CA ILE A 165 -1.72 20.05 -18.74
C ILE A 165 -2.96 19.62 -19.49
N GLN A 166 -2.71 19.15 -20.71
CA GLN A 166 -3.67 18.50 -21.59
C GLN A 166 -3.20 17.08 -21.89
N TRP A 167 -4.10 16.23 -22.37
CA TRP A 167 -3.80 14.84 -22.73
C TRP A 167 -2.66 14.67 -23.73
N ARG A 168 -2.46 15.66 -24.60
CA ARG A 168 -1.38 15.66 -25.61
C ARG A 168 -0.01 15.98 -25.02
N THR A 169 0.01 16.73 -23.92
CA THR A 169 1.23 17.28 -23.30
C THR A 169 1.72 16.43 -22.13
N ILE A 170 0.92 15.46 -21.66
CA ILE A 170 1.22 14.64 -20.47
C ILE A 170 2.51 13.80 -20.58
N SER A 171 2.87 13.42 -21.80
CA SER A 171 4.08 12.66 -22.13
C SER A 171 5.27 13.55 -22.50
N GLN A 172 5.05 14.86 -22.61
CA GLN A 172 6.10 15.83 -22.88
C GLN A 172 6.65 16.37 -21.56
N SER A 173 7.93 16.71 -21.53
CA SER A 173 8.56 17.41 -20.41
C SER A 173 8.55 18.92 -20.69
N PRO A 174 8.19 19.77 -19.71
CA PRO A 174 8.24 21.23 -19.84
C PRO A 174 9.65 21.79 -19.68
N VAL A 175 10.62 20.99 -19.19
CA VAL A 175 11.99 21.42 -18.91
C VAL A 175 12.92 20.90 -20.00
N GLU A 176 13.65 21.81 -20.64
CA GLU A 176 14.63 21.46 -21.68
C GLU A 176 15.74 20.56 -21.13
N GLY A 177 15.81 19.32 -21.64
CA GLY A 177 16.82 18.34 -21.24
C GLY A 177 16.49 17.51 -20.01
N ASP A 178 15.23 17.52 -19.53
CA ASP A 178 14.72 16.55 -18.56
C ASP A 178 13.81 15.53 -19.24
N ASP A 179 14.13 14.25 -19.09
CA ASP A 179 13.33 13.13 -19.64
C ASP A 179 12.16 12.73 -18.72
N PHE A 180 12.07 13.31 -17.52
CA PHE A 180 10.97 13.06 -16.60
C PHE A 180 9.71 13.84 -17.02
N ASN A 181 8.57 13.15 -17.07
CA ASN A 181 7.30 13.75 -17.47
C ASN A 181 6.20 13.38 -16.46
N LEU A 182 5.04 14.04 -16.60
CA LEU A 182 3.91 13.80 -15.70
C LEU A 182 3.36 12.36 -15.84
N GLY A 183 3.35 11.83 -17.07
CA GLY A 183 2.94 10.45 -17.33
C GLY A 183 3.78 9.42 -16.58
N LEU A 184 5.10 9.61 -16.49
CA LEU A 184 6.04 8.77 -15.75
C LEU A 184 5.77 8.86 -14.24
N SER A 185 5.48 10.05 -13.70
CA SER A 185 5.05 10.21 -12.30
C SER A 185 3.76 9.43 -12.01
N MET A 186 2.76 9.49 -12.91
CA MET A 186 1.51 8.72 -12.77
C MET A 186 1.76 7.21 -12.85
N MET A 187 2.60 6.76 -13.79
CA MET A 187 2.99 5.36 -13.92
C MET A 187 3.70 4.88 -12.65
N MET A 188 4.60 5.70 -12.10
CA MET A 188 5.31 5.36 -10.88
C MET A 188 4.39 5.22 -9.67
N LEU A 189 3.40 6.11 -9.51
CA LEU A 189 2.41 5.98 -8.45
C LEU A 189 1.59 4.68 -8.55
N ILE A 190 1.29 4.23 -9.77
CA ILE A 190 0.62 2.94 -10.00
C ILE A 190 1.55 1.78 -9.63
N ILE A 191 2.83 1.87 -9.99
CA ILE A 191 3.84 0.88 -9.61
C ILE A 191 3.97 0.82 -8.09
N ASP A 192 4.07 1.95 -7.40
CA ASP A 192 4.12 2.03 -5.94
C ASP A 192 2.91 1.36 -5.30
N ALA A 193 1.70 1.64 -5.80
CA ALA A 193 0.48 1.00 -5.31
C ALA A 193 0.54 -0.53 -5.46
N GLY A 194 1.04 -1.02 -6.61
CA GLY A 194 1.26 -2.44 -6.85
C GLY A 194 2.31 -3.05 -5.93
N VAL A 195 3.47 -2.40 -5.79
CA VAL A 195 4.58 -2.84 -4.94
C VAL A 195 4.14 -2.89 -3.48
N TYR A 196 3.50 -1.84 -2.97
CA TYR A 196 2.99 -1.81 -1.60
C TYR A 196 1.93 -2.90 -1.39
N GLY A 197 1.01 -3.11 -2.34
CA GLY A 197 0.01 -4.18 -2.25
C GLY A 197 0.62 -5.59 -2.23
N VAL A 198 1.62 -5.85 -3.09
CA VAL A 198 2.35 -7.14 -3.11
C VAL A 198 3.13 -7.33 -1.80
N LEU A 199 3.78 -6.29 -1.29
CA LEU A 199 4.49 -6.34 -0.02
C LEU A 199 3.53 -6.57 1.16
N THR A 200 2.36 -5.92 1.18
CA THR A 200 1.31 -6.17 2.18
C THR A 200 0.90 -7.64 2.18
N TRP A 201 0.58 -8.19 1.01
CA TRP A 201 0.22 -9.60 0.85
C TRP A 201 1.34 -10.55 1.29
N TYR A 202 2.59 -10.22 0.93
CA TYR A 202 3.76 -11.01 1.27
C TYR A 202 4.03 -11.03 2.78
N ILE A 203 4.09 -9.86 3.42
CA ILE A 203 4.39 -9.74 4.84
C ILE A 203 3.29 -10.41 5.67
N GLU A 204 2.04 -10.30 5.24
CA GLU A 204 0.93 -10.97 5.90
C GLU A 204 1.03 -12.50 5.82
N ALA A 205 1.47 -13.04 4.69
CA ALA A 205 1.68 -14.49 4.54
C ALA A 205 2.83 -15.02 5.41
N VAL A 206 3.90 -14.23 5.57
CA VAL A 206 5.10 -14.61 6.33
C VAL A 206 4.93 -14.38 7.84
N HIS A 207 4.27 -13.29 8.25
CA HIS A 207 4.03 -12.95 9.66
C HIS A 207 2.52 -12.84 9.98
N PRO A 208 1.80 -13.98 10.02
CA PRO A 208 0.38 -14.00 10.35
C PRO A 208 0.15 -13.91 11.87
N GLY A 209 0.65 -12.84 12.51
CA GLY A 209 0.35 -12.52 13.91
C GLY A 209 0.59 -13.66 14.92
N MET A 210 -0.11 -13.60 16.06
CA MET A 210 0.08 -14.51 17.20
C MET A 210 -0.64 -15.86 17.05
N TYR A 211 -1.50 -16.05 16.04
CA TYR A 211 -2.39 -17.22 15.93
C TYR A 211 -2.52 -17.80 14.52
N GLY A 212 -1.81 -17.26 13.51
CA GLY A 212 -1.68 -17.91 12.21
C GLY A 212 -0.41 -18.76 12.12
N LEU A 213 -0.45 -19.89 11.42
CA LEU A 213 0.77 -20.62 11.08
C LEU A 213 1.62 -19.79 10.11
N PRO A 214 2.83 -19.33 10.51
CA PRO A 214 3.72 -18.58 9.62
C PRO A 214 4.12 -19.44 8.43
N ARG A 215 3.91 -18.92 7.21
CA ARG A 215 4.38 -19.61 6.00
C ARG A 215 5.87 -19.30 5.79
N PRO A 216 6.68 -20.26 5.32
CA PRO A 216 8.10 -20.04 5.05
C PRO A 216 8.32 -18.89 4.06
N TRP A 217 9.42 -18.15 4.19
CA TRP A 217 9.78 -17.00 3.34
C TRP A 217 9.80 -17.33 1.82
N TYR A 218 10.06 -18.59 1.46
CA TYR A 218 10.09 -19.09 0.07
C TYR A 218 8.71 -19.53 -0.48
N PHE A 219 7.62 -19.28 0.25
CA PHE A 219 6.27 -19.72 -0.09
C PHE A 219 5.80 -19.38 -1.53
N PRO A 220 6.12 -18.21 -2.12
CA PRO A 220 5.73 -17.89 -3.50
C PRO A 220 6.37 -18.81 -4.56
N LEU A 221 7.51 -19.41 -4.24
CA LEU A 221 8.28 -20.31 -5.12
C LEU A 221 7.82 -21.77 -5.04
N GLN A 222 6.96 -22.13 -4.07
CA GLN A 222 6.45 -23.49 -3.95
C GLN A 222 5.24 -23.71 -4.88
N ARG A 223 5.39 -24.63 -5.86
CA ARG A 223 4.31 -25.03 -6.79
C ARG A 223 3.07 -25.59 -6.07
N SER A 224 3.22 -26.13 -4.85
CA SER A 224 2.09 -26.62 -4.03
C SER A 224 1.10 -25.52 -3.64
N TYR A 225 1.53 -24.25 -3.58
CA TYR A 225 0.64 -23.13 -3.31
C TYR A 225 -0.28 -22.79 -4.49
N TRP A 226 0.29 -22.72 -5.69
CA TRP A 226 -0.43 -22.41 -6.93
C TRP A 226 -1.25 -23.59 -7.46
N SER A 227 -0.81 -24.81 -7.19
CA SER A 227 -1.45 -26.04 -7.67
C SER A 227 -2.75 -26.38 -6.95
N GLY A 228 -3.11 -25.67 -5.87
CA GLY A 228 -4.38 -25.87 -5.17
C GLY A 228 -4.69 -27.36 -4.99
N SER A 229 -3.85 -28.10 -4.24
CA SER A 229 -4.27 -29.43 -3.82
C SER A 229 -5.45 -29.26 -2.88
N GLY A 230 -6.64 -29.21 -3.47
CA GLY A 230 -7.91 -29.18 -2.78
C GLY A 230 -7.98 -30.40 -1.87
N ARG A 231 -7.75 -30.20 -0.58
CA ARG A 231 -8.32 -31.11 0.41
C ARG A 231 -9.80 -30.82 0.44
N VAL A 232 -10.54 -31.60 -0.33
CA VAL A 232 -11.96 -31.83 -0.11
C VAL A 232 -12.10 -32.23 1.36
N GLU A 233 -12.69 -31.36 2.17
CA GLU A 233 -13.21 -31.73 3.48
C GLU A 233 -14.33 -32.73 3.26
N THR A 234 -14.00 -34.03 3.26
CA THR A 234 -15.01 -35.08 3.39
C THR A 234 -15.53 -35.02 4.81
N TRP A 235 -16.77 -34.54 4.96
CA TRP A 235 -17.58 -34.68 6.17
C TRP A 235 -17.80 -36.17 6.43
N ASP A 236 -17.00 -36.77 7.31
CA ASP A 236 -17.25 -38.12 7.80
C ASP A 236 -18.18 -38.08 9.02
N TRP A 237 -19.34 -38.72 8.86
CA TRP A 237 -20.36 -38.95 9.88
C TRP A 237 -19.84 -39.93 10.94
N PRO A 238 -20.05 -39.69 12.25
CA PRO A 238 -19.40 -40.49 13.29
C PRO A 238 -20.23 -41.73 13.62
N TRP A 239 -20.41 -42.67 12.70
CA TRP A 239 -20.96 -44.01 13.01
C TRP A 239 -20.42 -45.06 12.03
N CYS A 240 -19.23 -45.61 12.32
CA CYS A 240 -18.88 -47.04 12.24
C CYS A 240 -17.37 -47.22 12.43
N GLY A 241 -17.00 -48.22 13.24
CA GLY A 241 -15.68 -48.36 13.79
C GLY A 241 -14.62 -48.92 12.84
N GLY A 242 -13.37 -48.68 13.24
CA GLY A 242 -12.22 -49.52 12.92
C GLY A 242 -11.28 -48.96 11.84
N GLY A 243 -10.08 -48.56 12.28
CA GLY A 243 -8.86 -48.69 11.47
C GLY A 243 -8.22 -47.39 11.01
N ALA A 244 -7.04 -47.11 11.59
CA ALA A 244 -5.99 -46.23 11.09
C ALA A 244 -6.34 -44.73 10.95
N ALA A 245 -6.14 -43.99 12.05
CA ALA A 245 -6.01 -42.54 12.00
C ALA A 245 -4.78 -42.16 11.15
N ARG A 246 -5.00 -41.79 9.89
CA ARG A 246 -4.06 -40.92 9.16
C ARG A 246 -4.33 -39.50 9.62
N LEU A 247 -3.51 -39.03 10.55
CA LEU A 247 -3.50 -37.62 10.92
C LEU A 247 -3.24 -36.77 9.69
N SER A 248 -3.94 -35.64 9.63
CA SER A 248 -3.67 -34.63 8.63
C SER A 248 -2.24 -34.11 8.86
N VAL A 249 -1.44 -33.90 7.81
CA VAL A 249 -0.06 -33.37 7.90
C VAL A 249 0.04 -32.10 8.78
N MET A 250 -1.04 -31.33 8.90
CA MET A 250 -1.13 -30.19 9.82
C MET A 250 -1.16 -30.59 11.30
N GLU A 251 -1.82 -31.69 11.66
CA GLU A 251 -1.80 -32.22 13.03
C GLU A 251 -0.50 -32.97 13.34
N GLU A 252 0.13 -33.62 12.36
CA GLU A 252 1.46 -34.24 12.54
C GLU A 252 2.55 -33.16 12.74
N ASP A 253 2.51 -32.06 11.98
CA ASP A 253 3.41 -30.92 12.19
C ASP A 253 3.12 -30.22 13.53
N GLN A 254 1.85 -30.13 13.96
CA GLN A 254 1.49 -29.59 15.27
C GLN A 254 1.92 -30.50 16.43
N ALA A 255 1.82 -31.82 16.28
CA ALA A 255 2.29 -32.77 17.29
C ALA A 255 3.82 -32.77 17.40
N CYS A 256 4.52 -32.75 16.26
CA CYS A 256 5.99 -32.73 16.24
C CYS A 256 6.57 -31.43 16.80
N ALA A 257 5.91 -30.29 16.58
CA ALA A 257 6.28 -29.00 17.16
C ALA A 257 6.02 -28.91 18.67
N MET A 258 4.99 -29.62 19.17
CA MET A 258 4.67 -29.68 20.60
C MET A 258 5.64 -30.60 21.36
N ASP A 259 6.13 -31.68 20.73
CA ASP A 259 7.13 -32.57 21.34
C ASP A 259 8.52 -31.93 21.42
N GLN A 260 8.94 -31.17 20.41
CA GLN A 260 10.20 -30.41 20.46
C GLN A 260 10.22 -29.35 21.57
N ARG A 261 9.06 -28.84 21.98
CA ARG A 261 8.93 -27.91 23.11
C ARG A 261 9.03 -28.60 24.47
N ARG A 262 8.72 -29.89 24.54
CA ARG A 262 8.79 -30.69 25.77
C ARG A 262 10.20 -31.19 26.05
N SER A 263 10.96 -31.54 25.01
CA SER A 263 12.35 -32.02 25.13
C SER A 263 13.40 -30.92 25.36
N GLY A 264 13.02 -29.64 25.32
CA GLY A 264 13.92 -28.50 25.55
C GLY A 264 13.85 -27.89 26.96
N MET A 265 13.06 -28.49 27.86
CA MET A 265 12.89 -28.07 29.26
C MET A 265 13.37 -29.12 30.28
N GLU A 266 14.08 -30.16 29.83
CA GLU A 266 14.81 -31.11 30.68
C GLU A 266 16.32 -30.89 30.59
#